data_AF-A0A359G1C2-F1
#
_entry.id   AF-A0A359G1C2-F1
#
_cell.length_a   1.000
_cell.length_b   1.000
_cell.length_c   1.000
_cell.angle_alpha   90.00
_cell.angle_beta   90.00
_cell.angle_gamma   90.00
#
_symmetry.space_group_name_H-M   'P 1'
#
loop_
_entity.id
_entity.type
_entity.pdbx_description
1 polymer ?
#
loop_
_entity_poly.entity_id
_entity_poly.type
_entity_poly.pdbx_seq_one_letter_code
_entity_poly.pdbx_strand_id
1 'polypeptide(L)'
;MSVLKGPAASALYGSRASHGVILITTKKASGKEQFSVEYNGTLTFDTQLAKWDDIQQTYGMGSSGTYSIDAVSNTNKSWGPKADGSNMLRYFDGVERPYLIIPDNTSNFFRTGNTATNSAIVSANNGNTGLRFTFTDMRNNDIVPETYMSRDVFNLRSNTSLGKVDLDFSANYTFEDVKNRPALGDSKSNIGKNLMTLATTYDQRWLKTYEDAAGNYSNWNGMDPYNV
;
A
#
# COMPACT_ATOMS: atom_id res chain seq x y z
N MET A 1 -20.41 15.96 6.28
CA MET A 1 -20.15 15.64 4.86
C MET A 1 -21.48 15.33 4.21
N SER A 2 -21.70 15.82 2.99
CA SER A 2 -22.92 15.56 2.22
C SER A 2 -22.55 15.13 0.80
N VAL A 3 -23.33 14.21 0.20
CA VAL A 3 -23.10 13.71 -1.17
C VAL A 3 -24.27 14.11 -2.06
N LEU A 4 -23.98 14.93 -3.08
CA LEU A 4 -24.93 15.38 -4.09
C LEU A 4 -24.80 14.46 -5.32
N LYS A 5 -25.71 13.51 -5.44
CA LYS A 5 -25.61 12.41 -6.42
C LYS A 5 -26.13 12.75 -7.82
N GLY A 6 -26.94 13.81 -7.94
CA GLY A 6 -27.62 14.15 -9.18
C GLY A 6 -27.18 15.52 -9.73
N PRO A 7 -27.09 15.68 -11.06
CA PRO A 7 -26.64 16.91 -11.70
C PRO A 7 -27.52 18.13 -11.37
N ALA A 8 -28.83 17.94 -11.14
CA ALA A 8 -29.72 19.01 -10.69
C ALA A 8 -29.36 19.53 -9.27
N ALA A 9 -28.92 18.63 -8.38
CA ALA A 9 -28.54 18.97 -7.01
C ALA A 9 -27.13 19.57 -6.92
N SER A 10 -26.30 19.34 -7.94
CA SER A 10 -24.90 19.76 -7.98
C SER A 10 -24.63 20.89 -8.99
N ALA A 11 -25.67 21.41 -9.64
CA ALA A 11 -25.58 22.44 -10.70
C ALA A 11 -24.81 23.70 -10.27
N LEU A 12 -24.87 24.08 -8.98
CA LEU A 12 -24.12 25.22 -8.43
C LEU A 12 -22.60 25.07 -8.57
N TYR A 13 -22.09 23.84 -8.68
CA TYR A 13 -20.66 23.53 -8.76
C TYR A 13 -20.16 23.38 -10.21
N GLY A 14 -20.99 23.71 -11.21
CA GLY A 14 -20.62 23.79 -12.63
C GLY A 14 -20.46 22.43 -13.32
N SER A 15 -19.84 22.43 -14.50
CA SER A 15 -19.80 21.25 -15.38
C SER A 15 -19.09 20.04 -14.76
N ARG A 16 -18.09 20.26 -13.90
CA ARG A 16 -17.37 19.17 -13.19
C ARG A 16 -18.27 18.40 -12.22
N ALA A 17 -19.40 18.99 -11.84
CA ALA A 17 -20.38 18.41 -10.94
C ALA A 17 -21.35 17.43 -11.63
N SER A 18 -21.20 17.19 -12.93
CA SER A 18 -22.01 16.24 -13.71
C SER A 18 -21.97 14.81 -13.16
N HIS A 19 -20.85 14.44 -12.53
CA HIS A 19 -20.65 13.15 -11.86
C HIS A 19 -20.98 13.19 -10.36
N GLY A 20 -21.60 14.29 -9.87
CA GLY A 20 -21.94 14.52 -8.48
C GLY A 20 -20.88 15.33 -7.72
N VAL A 21 -21.17 15.65 -6.45
CA VAL A 21 -20.32 16.46 -5.57
C VAL A 21 -20.26 15.83 -4.18
N ILE A 22 -19.05 15.76 -3.60
CA ILE A 22 -18.85 15.45 -2.19
C ILE A 22 -18.54 16.76 -1.48
N LEU A 23 -19.51 17.27 -0.72
CA LEU A 23 -19.38 18.50 0.04
C LEU A 23 -18.84 18.18 1.44
N ILE A 24 -17.64 18.69 1.73
CA ILE A 24 -16.96 18.55 3.01
C ILE A 24 -17.00 19.88 3.75
N THR A 25 -17.46 19.85 5.01
CA THR A 25 -17.41 20.98 5.93
C THR A 25 -16.50 20.60 7.09
N THR A 26 -15.38 21.30 7.26
CA THR A 26 -14.50 21.08 8.42
C THR A 26 -15.13 21.67 9.69
N LYS A 27 -14.75 21.14 10.87
CA LYS A 27 -15.27 21.65 12.15
C LYS A 27 -14.78 23.09 12.38
N LYS A 28 -15.69 23.96 12.82
CA LYS A 28 -15.36 25.29 13.35
C LYS A 28 -15.12 25.19 14.85
N ALA A 29 -14.42 26.17 15.41
CA ALA A 29 -14.53 26.40 16.85
C ALA A 29 -15.88 27.09 17.09
N SER A 30 -16.75 26.40 17.81
CA SER A 30 -18.10 26.86 18.15
C SER A 30 -18.52 26.25 19.47
N GLY A 31 -19.02 27.05 20.41
CA GLY A 31 -19.49 26.54 21.70
C GLY A 31 -19.25 27.52 22.84
N LYS A 32 -19.72 27.17 24.05
CA LYS A 32 -19.53 27.96 25.27
C LYS A 32 -18.13 27.79 25.87
N GLU A 33 -17.44 26.71 25.53
CA GLU A 33 -16.09 26.44 26.03
C GLU A 33 -15.08 27.39 25.38
N GLN A 34 -14.43 28.19 26.22
CA GLN A 34 -13.43 29.16 25.78
C GLN A 34 -12.16 28.50 25.25
N PHE A 35 -11.86 27.29 25.71
CA PHE A 35 -10.67 26.55 25.32
C PHE A 35 -10.92 25.05 25.45
N SER A 36 -10.48 24.27 24.47
CA SER A 36 -10.50 22.81 24.53
C SER A 36 -9.28 22.20 23.85
N VAL A 37 -8.82 21.08 24.42
CA VAL A 37 -7.75 20.26 23.88
C VAL A 37 -8.29 18.85 23.73
N GLU A 38 -8.15 18.28 22.54
CA GLU A 38 -8.59 16.93 22.22
C GLU A 38 -7.42 16.17 21.62
N TYR A 39 -7.23 14.94 22.09
CA TYR A 39 -6.26 14.00 21.55
C TYR A 39 -7.01 12.78 21.01
N ASN A 40 -6.65 12.34 19.81
CA ASN A 40 -7.14 11.09 19.23
C ASN A 40 -5.95 10.25 18.79
N GLY A 41 -5.84 9.04 19.32
CA GLY A 41 -4.86 8.05 18.91
C GLY A 41 -5.55 6.82 18.31
N THR A 42 -5.00 6.28 17.24
CA THR A 42 -5.46 5.02 16.64
C THR A 42 -4.25 4.20 16.22
N LEU A 43 -4.28 2.90 16.54
CA LEU A 43 -3.31 1.92 16.10
C LEU A 43 -4.04 0.81 15.36
N THR A 44 -3.59 0.53 14.14
CA THR A 44 -4.15 -0.51 13.27
C THR A 44 -3.04 -1.45 12.85
N PHE A 45 -3.36 -2.73 12.74
CA PHE A 45 -2.47 -3.77 12.21
C PHE A 45 -3.10 -4.35 10.95
N ASP A 46 -2.29 -4.46 9.91
CA ASP A 46 -2.71 -4.91 8.59
C ASP A 46 -2.04 -6.24 8.27
N THR A 47 -2.80 -7.20 7.75
CA THR A 47 -2.27 -8.48 7.27
C THR A 47 -2.68 -8.67 5.81
N GLN A 48 -1.90 -9.50 5.09
CA GLN A 48 -2.23 -9.85 3.73
C GLN A 48 -3.60 -10.54 3.67
N LEU A 49 -4.54 -9.93 2.94
CA LEU A 49 -5.85 -10.50 2.68
C LEU A 49 -5.83 -11.47 1.49
N ALA A 50 -5.22 -11.04 0.38
CA ALA A 50 -5.25 -11.79 -0.87
C ALA A 50 -4.16 -12.88 -0.89
N LYS A 51 -4.60 -14.12 -0.69
CA LYS A 51 -3.80 -15.34 -0.84
C LYS A 51 -4.59 -16.35 -1.68
N TRP A 52 -3.90 -17.27 -2.33
CA TRP A 52 -4.58 -18.37 -3.02
C TRP A 52 -4.89 -19.46 -2.01
N ASP A 53 -6.09 -20.01 -2.09
CA ASP A 53 -6.49 -21.20 -1.33
C ASP A 53 -6.30 -22.44 -2.22
N ASP A 54 -6.02 -23.59 -1.60
CA ASP A 54 -5.89 -24.89 -2.27
C ASP A 54 -4.88 -24.93 -3.43
N ILE A 55 -3.78 -24.16 -3.33
CA ILE A 55 -2.69 -24.18 -4.32
C ILE A 55 -2.12 -25.59 -4.39
N GLN A 56 -2.00 -26.14 -5.60
CA GLN A 56 -1.38 -27.45 -5.81
C GLN A 56 0.07 -27.49 -5.25
N GLN A 57 0.40 -28.56 -4.55
CA GLN A 57 1.71 -28.78 -3.91
C GLN A 57 2.39 -30.06 -4.43
N THR A 58 2.17 -30.44 -5.69
CA THR A 58 2.68 -31.70 -6.25
C THR A 58 3.67 -31.47 -7.39
N TYR A 59 3.33 -30.59 -8.33
CA TYR A 59 4.12 -30.32 -9.52
C TYR A 59 4.86 -29.00 -9.37
N GLY A 60 6.13 -28.97 -9.74
CA GLY A 60 6.96 -27.78 -9.56
C GLY A 60 7.12 -26.91 -10.81
N MET A 61 8.13 -26.04 -10.77
CA MET A 61 8.50 -25.16 -11.87
C MET A 61 8.66 -25.91 -13.19
N GLY A 62 7.94 -25.47 -14.23
CA GLY A 62 8.10 -26.07 -15.56
C GLY A 62 6.86 -25.98 -16.44
N SER A 63 6.93 -26.68 -17.57
CA SER A 63 5.86 -26.77 -18.56
C SER A 63 5.88 -28.14 -19.25
N SER A 64 4.70 -28.62 -19.66
CA SER A 64 4.53 -29.92 -20.31
C SER A 64 5.18 -31.09 -19.55
N GLY A 65 5.19 -31.04 -18.21
CA GLY A 65 5.77 -32.09 -17.36
C GLY A 65 7.30 -32.08 -17.27
N THR A 66 7.97 -31.04 -17.78
CA THR A 66 9.43 -30.89 -17.77
C THR A 66 9.85 -29.56 -17.12
N TYR A 67 11.04 -29.50 -16.53
CA TYR A 67 11.65 -28.25 -16.07
C TYR A 67 12.85 -27.90 -16.95
N SER A 68 13.25 -26.63 -16.97
CA SER A 68 14.49 -26.20 -17.59
C SER A 68 15.67 -26.42 -16.64
N ILE A 69 16.77 -26.98 -17.14
CA ILE A 69 17.96 -27.26 -16.33
C ILE A 69 18.64 -25.98 -15.82
N ASP A 70 18.46 -24.86 -16.54
CA ASP A 70 18.99 -23.55 -16.18
C ASP A 70 18.26 -22.92 -14.97
N ALA A 71 17.09 -23.45 -14.61
CA ALA A 71 16.20 -22.93 -13.57
C ALA A 71 16.00 -21.40 -13.62
N VAL A 72 16.02 -20.82 -14.81
CA VAL A 72 15.69 -19.40 -15.06
C VAL A 72 14.53 -19.27 -16.06
N SER A 73 14.17 -20.35 -16.73
CA SER A 73 13.00 -20.43 -17.60
C SER A 73 11.78 -21.02 -16.88
N ASN A 74 10.57 -20.54 -17.22
CA ASN A 74 9.29 -20.99 -16.63
C ASN A 74 9.16 -20.80 -15.11
N THR A 75 9.87 -19.81 -14.53
CA THR A 75 9.83 -19.50 -13.09
C THR A 75 8.48 -18.98 -12.60
N ASN A 76 7.52 -18.79 -13.52
CA ASN A 76 6.14 -18.38 -13.25
C ASN A 76 5.10 -19.48 -13.52
N LYS A 77 5.53 -20.73 -13.73
CA LYS A 77 4.65 -21.85 -14.10
C LYS A 77 4.94 -23.05 -13.21
N SER A 78 3.89 -23.66 -12.69
CA SER A 78 4.00 -24.89 -11.89
C SER A 78 3.41 -26.10 -12.63
N TRP A 79 3.79 -26.27 -13.91
CA TRP A 79 3.37 -27.37 -14.79
C TRP A 79 4.53 -28.32 -15.15
N GLY A 80 5.54 -28.37 -14.27
CA GLY A 80 6.71 -29.25 -14.40
C GLY A 80 6.45 -30.67 -13.86
N PRO A 81 7.51 -31.48 -13.72
CA PRO A 81 7.40 -32.79 -13.10
C PRO A 81 7.10 -32.66 -11.60
N LYS A 82 6.81 -33.79 -10.97
CA LYS A 82 6.61 -33.89 -9.52
C LYS A 82 7.83 -33.35 -8.79
N ALA A 83 7.62 -32.45 -7.83
CA ALA A 83 8.68 -31.84 -7.04
C ALA A 83 8.87 -32.61 -5.72
N ASP A 84 9.52 -33.77 -5.83
CA ASP A 84 9.76 -34.71 -4.71
C ASP A 84 11.18 -34.64 -4.14
N GLY A 85 12.01 -33.71 -4.64
CA GLY A 85 13.38 -33.50 -4.17
C GLY A 85 14.38 -34.59 -4.58
N SER A 86 13.99 -35.50 -5.46
CA SER A 86 14.88 -36.55 -5.99
C SER A 86 16.03 -35.99 -6.84
N ASN A 87 15.87 -34.77 -7.36
CA ASN A 87 16.84 -34.08 -8.19
C ASN A 87 17.25 -32.72 -7.60
N MET A 88 18.46 -32.29 -7.96
CA MET A 88 19.03 -30.99 -7.61
C MET A 88 19.02 -30.09 -8.84
N LEU A 89 18.66 -28.82 -8.66
CA LEU A 89 18.76 -27.80 -9.70
C LEU A 89 19.68 -26.67 -9.24
N ARG A 90 20.51 -26.20 -10.17
CA ARG A 90 21.30 -24.99 -9.97
C ARG A 90 20.46 -23.79 -10.40
N TYR A 91 20.20 -22.89 -9.47
CA TYR A 91 19.39 -21.69 -9.73
C TYR A 91 20.25 -20.52 -10.19
N PHE A 92 19.59 -19.40 -10.51
CA PHE A 92 20.20 -18.18 -11.06
C PHE A 92 21.38 -17.63 -10.26
N ASP A 93 21.40 -17.85 -8.95
CA ASP A 93 22.46 -17.42 -8.03
C ASP A 93 23.61 -18.42 -7.94
N GLY A 94 23.59 -19.46 -8.80
CA GLY A 94 24.62 -20.48 -8.90
C GLY A 94 24.58 -21.53 -7.79
N VAL A 95 23.59 -21.49 -6.90
CA VAL A 95 23.45 -22.44 -5.79
C VAL A 95 22.56 -23.62 -6.20
N GLU A 96 23.03 -24.84 -5.92
CA GLU A 96 22.25 -26.06 -6.12
C GLU A 96 21.27 -26.29 -4.96
N ARG A 97 20.00 -26.51 -5.29
CA ARG A 97 18.91 -26.74 -4.33
C ARG A 97 18.00 -27.87 -4.80
N PRO A 98 17.39 -28.63 -3.88
CA PRO A 98 16.52 -29.72 -4.25
C PRO A 98 15.26 -29.17 -4.91
N TYR A 99 14.79 -29.83 -5.95
CA TYR A 99 13.55 -29.48 -6.63
C TYR A 99 12.35 -29.90 -5.78
N LEU A 100 12.00 -29.03 -4.85
CA LEU A 100 10.98 -29.24 -3.83
C LEU A 100 10.00 -28.08 -3.79
N ILE A 101 8.75 -28.40 -3.47
CA ILE A 101 7.72 -27.40 -3.21
C ILE A 101 8.08 -26.57 -1.98
N ILE A 102 7.80 -25.28 -2.05
CA ILE A 102 8.00 -24.28 -1.01
C ILE A 102 6.61 -23.81 -0.58
N PRO A 103 6.06 -24.37 0.51
CA PRO A 103 4.76 -23.96 1.03
C PRO A 103 4.76 -22.49 1.45
N ASP A 104 3.61 -21.83 1.30
CA ASP A 104 3.36 -20.45 1.72
C ASP A 104 4.36 -19.41 1.20
N ASN A 105 5.10 -19.72 0.13
CA ASN A 105 6.21 -18.91 -0.39
C ASN A 105 5.83 -17.44 -0.63
N THR A 106 4.74 -17.22 -1.36
CA THR A 106 4.19 -15.87 -1.65
C THR A 106 3.75 -15.16 -0.36
N SER A 107 3.05 -15.86 0.53
CA SER A 107 2.54 -15.28 1.78
C SER A 107 3.65 -14.87 2.73
N ASN A 108 4.75 -15.65 2.76
CA ASN A 108 5.92 -15.41 3.61
C ASN A 108 6.76 -14.19 3.17
N PHE A 109 6.46 -13.57 2.02
CA PHE A 109 7.06 -12.29 1.65
C PHE A 109 6.50 -11.12 2.47
N PHE A 110 5.19 -11.15 2.74
CA PHE A 110 4.50 -10.06 3.41
C PHE A 110 4.70 -10.16 4.93
N ARG A 111 4.86 -9.00 5.57
CA ARG A 111 4.88 -8.86 7.03
C ARG A 111 3.54 -8.31 7.53
N THR A 112 3.31 -8.37 8.83
CA THR A 112 2.22 -7.58 9.45
C THR A 112 2.59 -6.10 9.39
N GLY A 113 1.75 -5.32 8.70
CA GLY A 113 1.84 -3.88 8.63
C GLY A 113 1.27 -3.23 9.90
N ASN A 114 1.62 -1.98 10.12
CA ASN A 114 1.05 -1.20 11.22
C ASN A 114 0.88 0.27 10.81
N THR A 115 -0.22 0.86 11.28
CA THR A 115 -0.49 2.29 11.11
C THR A 115 -0.82 2.91 12.45
N ALA A 116 -0.03 3.89 12.87
CA ALA A 116 -0.32 4.74 14.01
C ALA A 116 -0.76 6.11 13.50
N THR A 117 -1.91 6.59 13.98
CA THR A 117 -2.39 7.95 13.69
C THR A 117 -2.66 8.67 15.00
N ASN A 118 -2.01 9.81 15.19
CA ASN A 118 -2.13 10.65 16.37
C ASN A 118 -2.59 12.04 15.94
N SER A 119 -3.65 12.55 16.56
CA SER A 119 -4.15 13.89 16.28
C SER A 119 -4.24 14.70 17.55
N ALA A 120 -3.66 15.89 17.52
CA ALA A 120 -3.80 16.91 18.56
C ALA A 120 -4.65 18.06 18.00
N ILE A 121 -5.70 18.40 18.72
CA ILE A 121 -6.66 19.41 18.33
C ILE A 121 -6.73 20.43 19.46
N VAL A 122 -6.61 21.70 19.10
CA VAL A 122 -6.80 22.81 20.03
C VAL A 122 -7.87 23.72 19.46
N SER A 123 -8.88 24.02 20.27
CA SER A 123 -9.91 25.00 19.92
C SER A 123 -9.96 26.08 20.97
N ALA A 124 -10.11 27.33 20.54
CA ALA A 124 -10.33 28.46 21.41
C ALA A 124 -11.52 29.27 20.89
N ASN A 125 -12.37 29.74 21.80
CA ASN A 125 -13.50 30.61 21.50
C ASN A 125 -13.43 31.83 22.40
N ASN A 126 -13.55 33.01 21.81
CA ASN A 126 -13.69 34.27 22.52
C ASN A 126 -14.83 35.09 21.90
N GLY A 127 -15.98 35.11 22.58
CA GLY A 127 -17.19 35.76 22.10
C GLY A 127 -17.58 35.23 20.72
N ASN A 128 -17.52 36.10 19.72
CA ASN A 128 -17.90 35.78 18.35
C ASN A 128 -16.75 35.21 17.50
N THR A 129 -15.55 35.06 18.06
CA THR A 129 -14.37 34.58 17.35
C THR A 129 -14.01 33.17 17.81
N GLY A 130 -13.87 32.25 16.86
CA GLY A 130 -13.39 30.89 17.06
C GLY A 130 -12.08 30.66 16.31
N LEU A 131 -11.17 29.91 16.93
CA LEU A 131 -9.94 29.42 16.34
C LEU A 131 -9.84 27.92 16.59
N ARG A 132 -9.59 27.13 15.55
CA ARG A 132 -9.37 25.70 15.64
C ARG A 132 -8.10 25.32 14.89
N PHE A 133 -7.16 24.72 15.59
CA PHE A 133 -5.97 24.12 15.02
C PHE A 133 -6.02 22.61 15.17
N THR A 134 -5.56 21.88 14.16
CA THR A 134 -5.44 20.42 14.19
C THR A 134 -4.13 20.03 13.55
N PHE A 135 -3.36 19.26 14.29
CA PHE A 135 -2.20 18.55 13.82
C PHE A 135 -2.51 17.05 13.82
N THR A 136 -2.30 16.38 12.70
CA THR A 136 -2.42 14.93 12.57
C THR A 136 -1.12 14.36 12.04
N ASP A 137 -0.53 13.45 12.80
CA ASP A 137 0.64 12.66 12.47
C ASP A 137 0.17 11.23 12.13
N MET A 138 0.51 10.75 10.95
CA MET A 138 0.30 9.36 10.55
C MET A 138 1.62 8.71 10.19
N ARG A 139 1.87 7.54 10.73
CA ARG A 139 3.02 6.68 10.44
C ARG A 139 2.53 5.31 10.05
N ASN A 140 2.82 4.88 8.84
CA ASN A 140 2.43 3.60 8.29
C ASN A 140 3.68 2.81 7.85
N ASN A 141 3.81 1.60 8.39
CA ASN A 141 4.69 0.56 7.90
C ASN A 141 3.83 -0.44 7.13
N ASP A 142 4.08 -0.60 5.84
CA ASP A 142 3.29 -1.46 4.96
C ASP A 142 3.53 -2.95 5.25
N ILE A 143 2.60 -3.80 4.81
CA ILE A 143 2.75 -5.25 4.74
C ILE A 143 3.87 -5.65 3.77
N VAL A 144 4.21 -4.79 2.80
CA VAL A 144 5.39 -4.93 1.96
C VAL A 144 6.64 -4.51 2.75
N PRO A 145 7.68 -5.36 2.84
CA PRO A 145 8.94 -4.99 3.48
C PRO A 145 9.60 -3.76 2.84
N GLU A 146 10.32 -2.96 3.63
CA GLU A 146 11.00 -1.73 3.16
C GLU A 146 10.08 -0.64 2.56
N THR A 147 8.76 -0.79 2.67
CA THR A 147 7.75 0.18 2.27
C THR A 147 7.16 0.87 3.50
N TYR A 148 7.09 2.20 3.44
CA TYR A 148 6.47 3.01 4.48
C TYR A 148 5.87 4.29 3.89
N MET A 149 4.99 4.90 4.67
CA MET A 149 4.44 6.21 4.42
C MET A 149 4.28 6.98 5.72
N SER A 150 4.70 8.24 5.71
CA SER A 150 4.41 9.20 6.78
C SER A 150 3.65 10.39 6.23
N ARG A 151 2.67 10.89 6.98
CA ARG A 151 1.91 12.07 6.60
C ARG A 151 1.66 12.95 7.82
N ASP A 152 2.02 14.21 7.68
CA ASP A 152 1.75 15.26 8.66
C ASP A 152 0.76 16.26 8.07
N VAL A 153 -0.35 16.49 8.75
CA VAL A 153 -1.42 17.38 8.30
C VAL A 153 -1.66 18.47 9.33
N PHE A 154 -1.54 19.71 8.90
CA PHE A 154 -1.79 20.91 9.67
C PHE A 154 -3.05 21.58 9.12
N ASN A 155 -4.06 21.75 9.95
CA ASN A 155 -5.30 22.46 9.59
C ASN A 155 -5.50 23.62 10.55
N LEU A 156 -5.66 24.81 10.02
CA LEU A 156 -6.05 26.00 10.77
C LEU A 156 -7.38 26.49 10.23
N ARG A 157 -8.35 26.71 11.12
CA ARG A 157 -9.59 27.40 10.79
C ARG A 157 -9.85 28.50 11.80
N SER A 158 -10.22 29.68 11.32
CA SER A 158 -10.66 30.79 12.13
C SER A 158 -11.99 31.32 11.60
N ASN A 159 -12.92 31.62 12.48
CA ASN A 159 -14.19 32.21 12.14
C ASN A 159 -14.51 33.36 13.09
N THR A 160 -15.03 34.47 12.59
CA THR A 160 -15.45 35.60 13.42
C THR A 160 -16.69 36.28 12.87
N SER A 161 -17.60 36.67 13.76
CA SER A 161 -18.80 37.44 13.43
C SER A 161 -18.68 38.88 13.97
N LEU A 162 -18.60 39.84 13.07
CA LEU A 162 -18.45 41.27 13.33
C LEU A 162 -19.75 42.00 12.93
N GLY A 163 -20.74 41.98 13.83
CA GLY A 163 -22.05 42.58 13.59
C GLY A 163 -22.83 41.88 12.47
N LYS A 164 -22.85 42.47 11.27
CA LYS A 164 -23.53 41.91 10.08
C LYS A 164 -22.58 41.16 9.13
N VAL A 165 -21.29 41.11 9.45
CA VAL A 165 -20.25 40.51 8.60
C VAL A 165 -19.70 39.27 9.27
N ASP A 166 -19.70 38.15 8.55
CA ASP A 166 -19.04 36.92 8.96
C ASP A 166 -17.77 36.71 8.14
N LEU A 167 -16.66 36.44 8.82
CA LEU A 167 -15.39 36.07 8.22
C LEU A 167 -15.06 34.63 8.59
N ASP A 168 -14.68 33.83 7.59
CA ASP A 168 -14.29 32.43 7.76
C ASP A 168 -13.02 32.18 6.94
N PHE A 169 -11.95 31.85 7.63
CA PHE A 169 -10.63 31.60 7.06
C PHE A 169 -10.22 30.16 7.34
N SER A 170 -9.66 29.51 6.35
CA SER A 170 -9.12 28.16 6.48
C SER A 170 -7.82 28.00 5.70
N ALA A 171 -6.83 27.36 6.33
CA ALA A 171 -5.56 26.99 5.72
C ALA A 171 -5.24 25.53 6.07
N ASN A 172 -4.76 24.78 5.08
CA ASN A 172 -4.38 23.38 5.26
C ASN A 172 -3.01 23.16 4.61
N TYR A 173 -2.13 22.46 5.32
CA TYR A 173 -0.81 22.08 4.83
C TYR A 173 -0.59 20.59 5.10
N THR A 174 -0.12 19.88 4.09
CA THR A 174 0.15 18.44 4.16
C THR A 174 1.55 18.18 3.69
N PHE A 175 2.34 17.49 4.52
CA PHE A 175 3.63 16.93 4.13
C PHE A 175 3.51 15.40 4.11
N GLU A 176 4.00 14.78 3.04
CA GLU A 176 3.95 13.34 2.84
C GLU A 176 5.32 12.85 2.39
N ASP A 177 5.84 11.85 3.09
CA ASP A 177 7.04 11.10 2.68
C ASP A 177 6.66 9.63 2.51
N VAL A 178 7.04 9.06 1.37
CA VAL A 178 6.65 7.71 0.96
C VAL A 178 7.85 7.02 0.34
N LYS A 179 8.15 5.82 0.82
CA LYS A 179 9.20 4.95 0.27
C LYS A 179 8.58 3.68 -0.30
N ASN A 180 9.05 3.26 -1.49
CA ASN A 180 8.69 2.00 -2.13
C ASN A 180 7.17 1.78 -2.28
N ARG A 181 6.43 2.81 -2.72
CA ARG A 181 4.98 2.72 -2.96
C ARG A 181 4.68 1.54 -3.91
N PRO A 182 3.92 0.52 -3.49
CA PRO A 182 3.64 -0.63 -4.34
C PRO A 182 2.82 -0.21 -5.55
N ALA A 183 3.16 -0.74 -6.73
CA ALA A 183 2.31 -0.59 -7.91
C ALA A 183 1.13 -1.58 -7.84
N LEU A 184 0.03 -1.23 -8.50
CA LEU A 184 -1.21 -2.02 -8.51
C LEU A 184 -1.59 -2.44 -9.94
N GLY A 185 -2.56 -3.35 -10.05
CA GLY A 185 -3.07 -3.85 -11.32
C GLY A 185 -2.02 -4.64 -12.11
N ASP A 186 -2.02 -4.50 -13.44
CA ASP A 186 -1.12 -5.27 -14.32
C ASP A 186 0.31 -4.70 -14.42
N SER A 187 0.61 -3.66 -13.64
CA SER A 187 1.94 -3.05 -13.60
C SER A 187 3.02 -4.10 -13.35
N LYS A 188 4.15 -3.96 -14.04
CA LYS A 188 5.33 -4.82 -13.85
C LYS A 188 5.81 -4.73 -12.40
N SER A 189 5.90 -3.52 -11.85
CA SER A 189 6.30 -3.32 -10.44
C SER A 189 5.25 -3.76 -9.40
N ASN A 190 4.16 -4.44 -9.78
CA ASN A 190 3.20 -5.00 -8.83
C ASN A 190 3.75 -6.29 -8.22
N ILE A 191 4.30 -6.14 -7.01
CA ILE A 191 4.89 -7.23 -6.23
C ILE A 191 3.88 -8.37 -5.99
N GLY A 192 2.61 -8.04 -5.70
CA GLY A 192 1.58 -9.05 -5.48
C GLY A 192 1.34 -9.91 -6.71
N LYS A 193 1.28 -9.30 -7.90
CA LYS A 193 1.15 -10.02 -9.18
C LYS A 193 2.36 -10.94 -9.42
N ASN A 194 3.58 -10.43 -9.32
CA ASN A 194 4.79 -11.20 -9.62
C ASN A 194 5.02 -12.35 -8.63
N LEU A 195 4.75 -12.14 -7.34
CA LEU A 195 4.92 -13.20 -6.34
C LEU A 195 3.82 -14.25 -6.39
N MET A 196 2.60 -13.92 -6.85
CA MET A 196 1.53 -14.90 -7.01
C MET A 196 1.75 -15.84 -8.19
N THR A 197 2.47 -15.40 -9.22
CA THR A 197 2.78 -16.26 -10.38
C THR A 197 4.06 -17.05 -10.18
N LEU A 198 4.90 -16.71 -9.19
CA LEU A 198 6.15 -17.42 -8.90
C LEU A 198 5.90 -18.92 -8.69
N ALA A 199 6.68 -19.75 -9.38
CA ALA A 199 6.56 -21.19 -9.33
C ALA A 199 6.78 -21.72 -7.90
N THR A 200 6.04 -22.76 -7.54
CA THR A 200 6.02 -23.29 -6.17
C THR A 200 7.37 -23.88 -5.72
N THR A 201 8.31 -24.11 -6.63
CA THR A 201 9.68 -24.59 -6.33
C THR A 201 10.74 -23.49 -6.43
N TYR A 202 10.32 -22.21 -6.44
CA TYR A 202 11.21 -21.06 -6.56
C TYR A 202 11.02 -20.13 -5.38
N ASP A 203 11.98 -20.05 -4.45
CA ASP A 203 11.79 -19.27 -3.23
C ASP A 203 11.94 -17.78 -3.50
N GLN A 204 10.97 -16.98 -3.06
CA GLN A 204 11.08 -15.52 -3.14
C GLN A 204 12.29 -14.98 -2.38
N ARG A 205 12.74 -15.68 -1.32
CA ARG A 205 13.89 -15.24 -0.49
C ARG A 205 15.19 -15.22 -1.26
N TRP A 206 15.33 -16.03 -2.32
CA TRP A 206 16.53 -16.06 -3.15
C TRP A 206 16.67 -14.76 -3.96
N LEU A 207 15.54 -14.13 -4.32
CA LEU A 207 15.50 -12.89 -5.08
C LEU A 207 16.06 -11.66 -4.32
N LYS A 208 16.39 -11.81 -3.03
CA LYS A 208 17.16 -10.80 -2.29
C LYS A 208 18.56 -10.60 -2.86
N THR A 209 19.14 -11.63 -3.48
CA THR A 209 20.43 -11.56 -4.18
C THR A 209 20.18 -11.22 -5.65
N TYR A 210 19.73 -10.00 -5.90
CA TYR A 210 19.29 -9.58 -7.24
C TYR A 210 20.42 -9.06 -8.14
N GLU A 211 21.63 -8.92 -7.61
CA GLU A 211 22.83 -8.47 -8.34
C GLU A 211 23.98 -9.47 -8.19
N ASP A 212 24.79 -9.60 -9.24
CA ASP A 212 26.06 -10.33 -9.21
C ASP A 212 27.21 -9.48 -8.66
N ALA A 213 28.40 -10.09 -8.49
CA ALA A 213 29.59 -9.38 -7.99
C ALA A 213 30.08 -8.24 -8.90
N ALA A 214 29.60 -8.16 -10.14
CA ALA A 214 29.89 -7.09 -11.10
C ALA A 214 28.79 -6.02 -11.14
N GLY A 215 27.74 -6.14 -10.33
CA GLY A 215 26.61 -5.19 -10.25
C GLY A 215 25.57 -5.39 -11.35
N ASN A 216 25.59 -6.51 -12.08
CA ASN A 216 24.56 -6.82 -13.07
C ASN A 216 23.37 -7.48 -12.39
N TYR A 217 22.16 -7.15 -12.85
CA TYR A 217 20.95 -7.83 -12.39
C TYR A 217 20.99 -9.32 -12.74
N SER A 218 20.75 -10.14 -11.72
CA SER A 218 20.58 -11.57 -11.82
C SER A 218 19.41 -11.94 -12.73
N ASN A 219 19.68 -12.71 -13.78
CA ASN A 219 18.66 -13.22 -14.69
C ASN A 219 17.90 -14.39 -14.05
N TRP A 220 16.99 -14.11 -13.12
CA TRP A 220 16.26 -15.13 -12.38
C TRP A 220 15.05 -15.68 -13.15
N ASN A 221 14.47 -14.93 -14.10
CA ASN A 221 13.24 -15.28 -14.83
C ASN A 221 13.38 -15.34 -16.36
N GLY A 222 14.61 -15.44 -16.88
CA GLY A 222 14.86 -15.50 -18.31
C GLY A 222 14.56 -14.18 -19.04
N MET A 223 14.56 -13.06 -18.30
CA MET A 223 14.18 -11.73 -18.78
C MET A 223 12.73 -11.66 -19.30
N ASP A 224 11.82 -12.48 -18.76
CA ASP A 224 10.39 -12.41 -19.10
C ASP A 224 9.86 -11.00 -18.78
N PRO A 225 9.50 -10.19 -19.80
CA PRO A 225 9.12 -8.80 -19.61
C PRO A 225 7.73 -8.64 -19.00
N TYR A 226 6.95 -9.72 -18.84
CA TYR A 226 5.58 -9.70 -18.33
C TYR A 226 5.48 -10.03 -16.85
N ASN A 227 6.52 -10.63 -16.26
CA ASN A 227 6.60 -11.08 -14.86
C ASN A 227 7.95 -10.65 -14.24
N VAL A 228 8.23 -9.34 -14.27
CA VAL A 228 9.37 -8.64 -13.65
C VAL A 228 8.87 -7.63 -12.65
#